data_AF-A0AA90NNQ8-F1
#
_entry.id   AF-A0AA90NNQ8-F1
#
_cell.length_a   1.000
_cell.length_b   1.000
_cell.length_c   1.000
_cell.angle_alpha   90.00
_cell.angle_beta   90.00
_cell.angle_gamma   90.00
#
_symmetry.space_group_name_H-M   'P 1'
#
loop_
_entity.id
_entity.type
_entity.pdbx_description
1 polymer ?
#
loop_
_entity_poly.entity_id
_entity_poly.type
_entity_poly.pdbx_seq_one_letter_code
_entity_poly.pdbx_strand_id
1 'polypeptide(L)' 'MSTQTRQYKQLTQGQWYQIEALLGAYYMQKKIAVSVGISESALSRELSRNVQEFFVLFSRYL' A
#
# COMPACT_ATOMS: atom_id res chain seq x y z
N MET A 1 31.50 3.75 4.97
CA MET A 1 30.20 3.14 4.62
C MET A 1 29.30 4.24 4.07
N SER A 2 29.04 4.27 2.77
CA SER A 2 28.09 5.20 2.16
C SER A 2 26.68 4.62 2.29
N THR A 3 25.90 5.13 3.24
CA THR A 3 24.48 4.81 3.39
C THR A 3 23.70 5.48 2.25
N GLN A 4 23.54 4.77 1.14
CA GLN A 4 22.67 5.20 0.06
C GLN A 4 21.21 5.10 0.54
N THR A 5 20.65 6.22 1.01
CA THR A 5 19.22 6.35 1.28
C THR A 5 18.50 6.23 -0.04
N ARG A 6 17.96 5.03 -0.33
CA ARG A 6 17.04 4.84 -1.45
C ARG A 6 15.86 5.78 -1.23
N GLN A 7 15.76 6.81 -2.06
CA GLN A 7 14.61 7.69 -2.13
C GLN A 7 13.44 6.87 -2.65
N TYR A 8 12.74 6.19 -1.75
CA TYR A 8 11.56 5.43 -2.11
C TYR A 8 10.48 6.45 -2.49
N LYS A 9 9.99 6.35 -3.73
CA LYS A 9 8.86 7.17 -4.18
C LYS A 9 7.66 6.82 -3.30
N GLN A 10 7.28 7.75 -2.44
CA GLN A 10 6.08 7.59 -1.63
C GLN A 10 4.87 7.55 -2.55
N LEU A 11 3.89 6.72 -2.20
CA LEU A 11 2.62 6.68 -2.89
C LEU A 11 1.91 8.02 -2.69
N THR A 12 1.27 8.50 -3.75
CA THR A 12 0.43 9.69 -3.63
C THR A 12 -0.84 9.36 -2.87
N GLN A 13 -1.50 10.37 -2.30
CA GLN A 13 -2.78 10.18 -1.61
C GLN A 13 -3.85 9.53 -2.49
N GLY A 14 -3.87 9.84 -3.79
CA GLY A 14 -4.79 9.19 -4.74
C GLY A 14 -4.51 7.69 -4.92
N GLN A 15 -3.24 7.30 -4.93
CA GLN A 15 -2.85 5.88 -4.98
C GLN A 15 -3.25 5.16 -3.69
N TRP A 16 -3.11 5.81 -2.54
CA TRP A 16 -3.57 5.27 -1.26
C TRP A 16 -5.07 5.03 -1.22
N TYR A 17 -5.89 6.00 -1.63
CA TYR A 17 -7.35 5.81 -1.69
C TYR A 17 -7.75 4.63 -2.58
N GLN A 18 -7.07 4.46 -3.71
CA GLN A 18 -7.33 3.34 -4.60
C GLN A 18 -6.94 1.99 -3.96
N ILE A 19 -5.82 1.94 -3.23
CA ILE A 19 -5.39 0.75 -2.48
C ILE A 19 -6.38 0.41 -1.37
N GLU A 20 -6.81 1.39 -0.58
CA GLU A 20 -7.77 1.22 0.51
C GLU A 20 -9.11 0.68 0.02
N ALA A 21 -9.66 1.28 -1.06
CA ALA A 21 -10.92 0.83 -1.65
C ALA A 21 -10.83 -0.62 -2.16
N LEU A 22 -9.70 -1.00 -2.77
CA LEU A 22 -9.51 -2.36 -3.28
C LEU A 22 -9.24 -3.38 -2.16
N LEU A 23 -8.58 -2.97 -1.07
CA LEU A 23 -8.41 -3.82 0.10
C LEU A 23 -9.72 -4.06 0.84
N GLY A 24 -10.57 -3.03 0.98
CA GLY A 24 -11.92 -3.17 1.52
C GLY A 24 -12.81 -4.10 0.68
N ALA A 25 -12.55 -4.20 -0.63
CA ALA A 25 -13.20 -5.15 -1.52
C ALA A 25 -12.49 -6.53 -1.61
N TYR A 26 -11.58 -6.82 -0.68
CA TYR A 26 -10.86 -8.10 -0.56
C TYR A 26 -10.05 -8.52 -1.80
N TYR A 27 -9.60 -7.56 -2.61
CA TYR A 27 -8.73 -7.86 -3.76
C TYR A 27 -7.33 -8.30 -3.32
N MET A 28 -6.75 -9.24 -4.07
CA MET A 28 -5.36 -9.66 -3.87
C MET A 28 -4.37 -8.54 -4.20
N GLN A 29 -3.29 -8.42 -3.42
CA GLN A 29 -2.24 -7.42 -3.61
C GLN A 29 -1.72 -7.35 -5.05
N LYS A 30 -1.55 -8.50 -5.72
CA LYS A 30 -1.18 -8.56 -7.13
C LYS A 30 -2.13 -7.78 -8.05
N LYS A 31 -3.45 -7.90 -7.86
CA LYS A 31 -4.44 -7.13 -8.65
C LYS A 31 -4.43 -5.65 -8.29
N ILE A 32 -4.23 -5.33 -7.02
CA ILE A 32 -4.14 -3.94 -6.54
C ILE A 32 -2.92 -3.24 -7.15
N ALA A 33 -1.76 -3.91 -7.13
CA ALA A 33 -0.52 -3.41 -7.70
C ALA A 33 -0.66 -3.08 -9.20
N VAL A 34 -1.31 -3.96 -9.97
CA VAL A 34 -1.63 -3.73 -11.38
C VAL A 34 -2.57 -2.52 -11.56
N SER A 35 -3.62 -2.41 -10.74
CA SER A 35 -4.60 -1.32 -10.79
C SER A 35 -3.99 0.05 -10.48
N VAL A 36 -3.06 0.10 -9.54
CA VAL A 36 -2.40 1.32 -9.05
C VAL A 36 -1.15 1.68 -9.86
N GLY A 37 -0.66 0.76 -10.69
CA GLY A 37 0.54 0.94 -11.52
C GLY A 37 1.85 0.85 -10.73
N ILE A 38 1.89 0.02 -9.68
CA ILE A 38 3.08 -0.22 -8.85
C ILE A 38 3.47 -1.70 -8.83
N SER A 39 4.68 -2.02 -8.38
CA SER A 39 5.06 -3.42 -8.18
C SER A 39 4.38 -3.99 -6.94
N GLU A 40 4.08 -5.29 -6.97
CA GLU A 40 3.55 -6.02 -5.81
C GLU A 40 4.48 -5.91 -4.59
N SER A 41 5.80 -5.94 -4.82
CA SER A 41 6.80 -5.73 -3.77
C SER A 41 6.82 -4.32 -3.20
N ALA A 42 6.47 -3.29 -3.98
CA ALA A 42 6.32 -1.94 -3.48
C ALA A 42 5.05 -1.84 -2.63
N LEU A 43 3.93 -2.36 -3.12
CA LEU A 43 2.68 -2.41 -2.36
C LEU A 43 2.85 -3.13 -1.02
N SER A 44 3.47 -4.31 -1.02
CA SER A 44 3.73 -5.07 0.20
C SER A 44 4.57 -4.29 1.23
N ARG A 45 5.61 -3.57 0.79
CA ARG A 45 6.43 -2.73 1.67
C ARG A 45 5.65 -1.54 2.22
N GLU A 46 4.81 -0.91 1.40
CA GLU A 46 3.97 0.21 1.84
C GLU A 46 2.90 -0.25 2.84
N LEU A 47 2.27 -1.39 2.60
CA LEU A 47 1.35 -2.02 3.57
C LEU A 47 2.07 -2.37 4.87
N SER A 48 3.29 -2.93 4.78
CA SER A 48 4.11 -3.24 5.95
C SER A 48 4.54 -2.00 6.73
N ARG A 49 4.71 -0.85 6.08
CA ARG A 49 5.06 0.41 6.74
C ARG A 49 3.86 1.04 7.45
N ASN A 50 2.66 0.86 6.89
CA ASN A 50 1.43 1.49 7.38
C ASN A 50 0.52 0.51 8.16
N VAL A 51 1.08 -0.59 8.69
CA VAL A 51 0.34 -1.66 9.42
C VAL A 51 -0.54 -1.09 10.55
N GLN A 52 -0.06 -0.06 11.26
CA GLN A 52 -0.81 0.56 12.35
C GLN A 52 -2.05 1.33 11.87
N GLU A 53 -1.98 2.02 10.74
CA GLU A 53 -3.14 2.71 10.17
C GLU A 53 -4.11 1.73 9.49
N PHE A 54 -3.58 0.70 8.85
CA PHE A 54 -4.39 -0.31 8.15
C PHE A 54 -5.26 -1.14 9.07
N PHE A 55 -4.75 -1.55 10.25
CA PHE A 55 -5.51 -2.36 11.19
C PHE A 55 -6.74 -1.62 11.75
N VAL A 56 -6.61 -0.30 11.95
CA VAL A 56 -7.71 0.55 12.42
C VAL A 56 -8.77 0.71 11.34
N LEU A 57 -8.37 0.91 10.08
CA LEU A 57 -9.30 1.06 8.97
C LEU A 57 -10.03 -0.25 8.64
N PHE A 58 -9.33 -1.38 8.64
CA PHE A 58 -9.93 -2.70 8.38
C PHE A 58 -10.95 -3.10 9.47
N SER A 59 -10.70 -2.72 10.73
CA SER A 59 -11.63 -2.96 11.84
C SER A 59 -12.86 -2.05 11.84
N ARG A 60 -12.88 -0.99 11.03
CA ARG A 60 -14.00 -0.03 10.94
C ARG A 60 -15.08 -0.48 9.96
N TYR A 61 -14.76 -1.39 9.05
CA TYR A 61 -15.65 -1.91 8.01
C TYR A 61 -16.12 -3.35 8.30
N LEU A 62 -15.86 -3.87 9.51
CA LEU A 62 -16.32 -5.17 10.02
C LEU A 62 -17.24 -4.93 11.23
#